data_AF-A0A3M2Y5P5-F1
#
_entry.id   AF-A0A3M2Y5P5-F1
#
_cell.length_a   1.000
_cell.length_b   1.000
_cell.length_c   1.000
_cell.angle_alpha   90.00
_cell.angle_beta   90.00
_cell.angle_gamma   90.00
#
_symmetry.space_group_name_H-M   'P 1'
#
loop_
_entity.id
_entity.type
_entity.pdbx_description
1 polymer ?
#
loop_
_entity_poly.entity_id
_entity_poly.type
_entity_poly.pdbx_seq_one_letter_code
_entity_poly.pdbx_strand_id
1 'polypeptide(L)'
;DLHGRELHHSMTRAFAYAQAQGVDAQSGAVTAMLTLDGTVRDATQRIWAQAEYLRAMALRPDSEAGLLKQLQAFERRFLHAKGWNECVEPDGTVSRSDMPSTTPYHLATCYIGLADFAENRFVTAFPPPVPGEG
;
A
#
# COMPACT_ATOMS: atom_id res chain seq x y z
N ASP A 1 -14.52 21.15 1.68
CA ASP A 1 -14.46 20.14 2.73
C ASP A 1 -15.03 18.81 2.20
N LEU A 2 -14.22 17.74 2.24
CA LEU A 2 -14.55 16.40 1.74
C LEU A 2 -14.77 15.41 2.90
N HIS A 3 -14.41 15.79 4.12
CA HIS A 3 -14.60 14.97 5.31
C HIS A 3 -16.10 14.92 5.65
N GLY A 4 -16.61 13.72 5.95
CA GLY A 4 -18.03 13.50 6.30
C GLY A 4 -18.99 13.20 5.14
N ARG A 5 -18.53 13.18 3.88
CA ARG A 5 -19.37 12.79 2.71
C ARG A 5 -19.38 11.26 2.50
N GLU A 6 -20.48 10.75 1.92
CA GLU A 6 -20.69 9.30 1.69
C GLU A 6 -19.51 8.62 0.98
N LEU A 7 -18.92 9.27 -0.03
CA LEU A 7 -17.74 8.77 -0.74
C LEU A 7 -16.54 8.55 0.19
N HIS A 8 -16.25 9.51 1.08
CA HIS A 8 -15.13 9.41 2.01
C HIS A 8 -15.33 8.24 2.99
N HIS A 9 -16.55 8.06 3.49
CA HIS A 9 -16.90 6.91 4.34
C HIS A 9 -16.80 5.59 3.58
N SER A 10 -17.27 5.55 2.32
CA SER A 10 -17.18 4.36 1.47
C SER A 10 -15.74 3.95 1.22
N MET A 11 -14.87 4.90 0.82
CA MET A 11 -13.44 4.65 0.61
C MET A 11 -12.75 4.17 1.90
N THR A 12 -13.06 4.77 3.04
CA THR A 12 -12.50 4.36 4.33
C THR A 12 -12.88 2.93 4.70
N ARG A 13 -14.16 2.55 4.53
CA ARG A 13 -14.61 1.17 4.78
C ARG A 13 -14.00 0.19 3.77
N ALA A 14 -13.95 0.56 2.50
CA ALA A 14 -13.39 -0.28 1.44
C ALA A 14 -11.91 -0.57 1.67
N PHE A 15 -11.12 0.43 2.06
CA PHE A 15 -9.72 0.24 2.43
C PHE A 15 -9.57 -0.72 3.61
N ALA A 16 -10.31 -0.50 4.71
CA ALA A 16 -10.24 -1.35 5.90
C ALA A 16 -10.62 -2.81 5.59
N TYR A 17 -11.65 -3.01 4.77
CA TYR A 17 -12.07 -4.34 4.33
C TYR A 17 -11.02 -5.02 3.44
N ALA A 18 -10.52 -4.30 2.43
CA ALA A 18 -9.49 -4.83 1.53
C ALA A 18 -8.20 -5.18 2.27
N GLN A 19 -7.81 -4.37 3.26
CA GLN A 19 -6.66 -4.65 4.12
C GLN A 19 -6.90 -5.90 4.98
N ALA A 20 -8.05 -6.02 5.62
CA ALA A 20 -8.36 -7.14 6.52
C ALA A 20 -8.45 -8.49 5.80
N GLN A 21 -8.89 -8.51 4.54
CA GLN A 21 -9.08 -9.73 3.77
C GLN A 21 -7.94 -10.03 2.80
N GLY A 22 -7.34 -9.00 2.20
CA GLY A 22 -6.39 -9.15 1.10
C GLY A 22 -4.93 -9.24 1.52
N VAL A 23 -4.59 -8.83 2.74
CA VAL A 23 -3.23 -8.86 3.26
C VAL A 23 -3.01 -10.16 4.04
N ASP A 24 -2.07 -10.97 3.58
CA ASP A 24 -1.66 -12.18 4.27
C ASP A 24 -1.07 -11.85 5.64
N ALA A 25 -1.61 -12.43 6.70
CA ALA A 25 -1.25 -12.07 8.08
C ALA A 25 0.20 -12.44 8.44
N GLN A 26 0.75 -13.47 7.79
CA GLN A 26 2.10 -13.98 8.09
C GLN A 26 3.18 -13.17 7.38
N SER A 27 3.06 -13.00 6.07
CA SER A 27 4.03 -12.29 5.23
C SER A 27 3.80 -10.78 5.20
N GLY A 28 2.58 -10.33 5.50
CA GLY A 28 2.13 -8.96 5.31
C GLY A 28 1.86 -8.61 3.85
N ALA A 29 1.98 -9.53 2.89
CA ALA A 29 1.85 -9.19 1.48
C ALA A 29 0.39 -9.27 0.99
N VAL A 30 0.04 -8.39 0.06
CA VAL A 30 -1.24 -8.38 -0.64
C VAL A 30 -1.31 -9.58 -1.59
N THR A 31 -2.36 -10.39 -1.43
CA THR A 31 -2.70 -11.52 -2.31
C THR A 31 -3.33 -11.03 -3.62
N ALA A 32 -3.12 -11.76 -4.72
CA ALA A 32 -3.53 -11.33 -6.04
C ALA A 32 -5.05 -11.27 -6.23
N MET A 33 -5.79 -12.24 -5.68
CA MET A 33 -7.23 -12.33 -5.92
C MET A 33 -7.97 -13.00 -4.77
N LEU A 34 -9.09 -12.37 -4.40
CA LEU A 34 -10.10 -12.94 -3.52
C LEU A 34 -11.39 -13.22 -4.31
N THR A 35 -12.19 -14.15 -3.82
CA THR A 35 -13.62 -14.26 -4.15
C THR A 35 -14.42 -13.16 -3.46
N LEU A 36 -15.70 -13.01 -3.84
CA LEU A 36 -16.60 -12.00 -3.26
C LEU A 36 -16.84 -12.18 -1.76
N ASP A 37 -16.70 -13.40 -1.24
CA ASP A 37 -16.82 -13.71 0.19
C ASP A 37 -15.50 -13.54 0.96
N GLY A 38 -14.42 -13.13 0.30
CA GLY A 38 -13.10 -12.88 0.91
C GLY A 38 -12.16 -14.09 0.88
N THR A 39 -12.57 -15.24 0.33
CA THR A 39 -11.68 -16.40 0.21
C THR A 39 -10.56 -16.15 -0.81
N VAL A 40 -9.32 -16.53 -0.48
CA VAL A 40 -8.20 -16.40 -1.42
C VAL A 40 -8.40 -17.34 -2.61
N ARG A 41 -8.44 -16.76 -3.82
CA ARG A 41 -8.54 -17.48 -5.10
C ARG A 41 -7.19 -17.60 -5.79
N ASP A 42 -6.36 -16.56 -5.68
CA ASP A 42 -4.98 -16.55 -6.16
C ASP A 42 -4.11 -15.89 -5.09
N ALA A 43 -3.23 -16.70 -4.52
CA ALA A 43 -2.37 -16.29 -3.42
C ALA A 43 -1.04 -15.70 -3.90
N THR A 44 -0.78 -15.64 -5.21
CA THR A 44 0.41 -14.99 -5.78
C THR A 44 0.49 -13.54 -5.29
N GLN A 45 1.67 -13.07 -4.96
CA GLN A 45 1.88 -11.73 -4.42
C GLN A 45 2.72 -10.95 -5.42
N ARG A 46 2.12 -9.92 -6.01
CA ARG A 46 2.74 -9.13 -7.08
C ARG A 46 3.22 -7.81 -6.54
N ILE A 47 4.41 -7.38 -6.95
CA ILE A 47 5.05 -6.18 -6.40
C ILE A 47 4.22 -4.91 -6.61
N TRP A 48 3.55 -4.76 -7.75
CA TRP A 48 2.72 -3.59 -8.04
C TRP A 48 1.62 -3.41 -6.98
N ALA A 49 0.97 -4.50 -6.56
CA ALA A 49 -0.11 -4.45 -5.57
C ALA A 49 0.42 -4.01 -4.20
N GLN A 50 1.67 -4.38 -3.86
CA GLN A 50 2.32 -3.95 -2.63
C GLN A 50 2.65 -2.45 -2.67
N ALA A 51 3.16 -1.97 -3.81
CA ALA A 51 3.48 -0.56 -4.02
C ALA A 51 2.22 0.32 -3.90
N GLU A 52 1.11 -0.12 -4.49
CA GLU A 52 -0.19 0.55 -4.36
C GLU A 52 -0.71 0.55 -2.91
N TYR A 53 -0.55 -0.58 -2.21
CA TYR A 53 -0.98 -0.70 -0.83
C TYR A 53 -0.17 0.21 0.12
N LEU A 54 1.16 0.26 -0.04
CA LEU A 54 2.02 1.18 0.71
C LEU A 54 1.62 2.64 0.48
N ARG A 55 1.38 3.02 -0.79
CA ARG A 55 0.90 4.36 -1.13
C ARG A 55 -0.44 4.66 -0.47
N ALA A 56 -1.37 3.72 -0.49
CA ALA A 56 -2.67 3.89 0.15
C ALA A 56 -2.57 3.99 1.68
N MET A 57 -1.66 3.24 2.33
CA MET A 57 -1.38 3.35 3.77
C MET A 57 -0.83 4.73 4.15
N ALA A 58 0.09 5.29 3.35
CA ALA A 58 0.64 6.62 3.57
C ALA A 58 -0.43 7.75 3.54
N LEU A 59 -1.60 7.50 2.95
CA LEU A 59 -2.71 8.47 2.94
C LEU A 59 -3.64 8.33 4.16
N ARG A 60 -3.42 7.35 5.03
CA ARG A 60 -4.27 7.09 6.20
C ARG A 60 -3.72 7.82 7.44
N PRO A 61 -4.60 8.37 8.29
CA PRO A 61 -4.18 8.87 9.60
C PRO A 61 -3.65 7.72 10.46
N ASP A 62 -2.74 8.05 11.38
CA ASP A 62 -2.17 7.13 12.38
C ASP A 62 -1.56 5.84 11.78
N SER A 63 -1.08 5.91 10.53
CA SER A 63 -0.59 4.75 9.78
C SER A 63 0.88 4.46 9.99
N GLU A 64 1.64 5.36 10.63
CA GLU A 64 3.10 5.35 10.67
C GLU A 64 3.70 4.01 11.12
N ALA A 65 3.25 3.49 12.26
CA ALA A 65 3.75 2.21 12.80
C ALA A 65 3.42 1.03 11.87
N GLY A 66 2.20 1.01 11.32
CA GLY A 66 1.78 -0.02 10.37
C GLY A 66 2.54 0.06 9.05
N LEU A 67 2.75 1.28 8.55
CA LEU A 67 3.46 1.57 7.31
C LEU A 67 4.93 1.15 7.41
N LEU A 68 5.60 1.44 8.52
CA LEU A 68 6.98 0.99 8.75
C LEU A 68 7.09 -0.54 8.71
N LYS A 69 6.19 -1.24 9.39
CA LYS A 69 6.14 -2.71 9.35
C LYS A 69 5.95 -3.22 7.92
N GLN A 70 5.06 -2.58 7.17
CA GLN A 70 4.75 -2.97 5.80
C GLN A 70 5.89 -2.68 4.82
N LEU A 71 6.61 -1.57 4.98
CA LEU A 71 7.80 -1.23 4.20
C LEU A 71 8.90 -2.26 4.39
N GLN A 72 9.13 -2.69 5.63
CA GLN A 72 10.11 -3.73 5.93
C GLN A 72 9.72 -5.09 5.32
N ALA A 73 8.43 -5.43 5.32
CA ALA A 73 7.94 -6.65 4.66
C ALA A 73 8.12 -6.57 3.14
N PHE A 74 7.79 -5.41 2.55
CA PHE A 74 7.98 -5.14 1.14
C PHE A 74 9.45 -5.25 0.72
N GLU A 75 10.36 -4.57 1.43
CA GLU A 75 11.80 -4.60 1.16
C GLU A 75 12.34 -6.03 1.18
N ARG A 76 12.11 -6.77 2.27
CA ARG A 76 12.64 -8.13 2.43
C ARG A 76 12.14 -9.12 1.38
N ARG A 77 10.91 -8.95 0.92
CA ARG A 77 10.23 -9.94 0.09
C ARG A 77 10.35 -9.63 -1.41
N PHE A 78 10.35 -8.35 -1.77
CA PHE A 78 10.26 -7.93 -3.16
C PHE A 78 11.52 -7.24 -3.67
N LEU A 79 12.39 -6.70 -2.82
CA LEU A 79 13.58 -5.98 -3.28
C LEU A 79 14.85 -6.80 -3.11
N HIS A 80 15.78 -6.58 -4.03
CA HIS A 80 17.15 -7.07 -3.92
C HIS A 80 18.11 -6.04 -4.54
N ALA A 81 19.42 -6.22 -4.33
CA ALA A 81 20.44 -5.25 -4.73
C ALA A 81 20.49 -4.89 -6.24
N LYS A 82 19.79 -5.65 -7.10
CA LYS A 82 19.79 -5.48 -8.56
C LYS A 82 18.40 -5.14 -9.13
N GLY A 83 17.39 -4.93 -8.29
CA GLY A 83 16.02 -4.72 -8.74
C GLY A 83 15.00 -5.36 -7.81
N TRP A 84 14.05 -6.07 -8.40
CA TRP A 84 12.92 -6.61 -7.67
C TRP A 84 12.45 -7.98 -8.14
N ASN A 85 11.76 -8.69 -7.25
CA ASN A 85 10.95 -9.86 -7.57
C ASN A 85 9.57 -9.38 -8.04
N GLU A 86 9.14 -9.80 -9.22
CA GLU A 86 7.89 -9.33 -9.81
C GLU A 86 6.67 -10.09 -9.25
N CYS A 87 6.82 -11.41 -9.06
CA CYS A 87 5.84 -12.26 -8.36
C CYS A 87 6.54 -13.14 -7.33
N VAL A 88 5.94 -13.24 -6.15
CA VAL A 88 6.37 -14.11 -5.04
C VAL A 88 5.18 -14.94 -4.58
N GLU A 89 5.38 -16.24 -4.42
CA GLU A 89 4.39 -17.17 -3.88
C GLU A 89 4.26 -17.04 -2.36
N PRO A 90 3.17 -17.51 -1.73
CA PRO A 90 2.98 -17.42 -0.28
C PRO A 90 4.16 -17.97 0.55
N ASP A 91 4.77 -19.06 0.10
CA ASP A 91 5.92 -19.68 0.75
C ASP A 91 7.25 -18.89 0.59
N GLY A 92 7.25 -17.80 -0.19
CA GLY A 92 8.41 -16.97 -0.47
C GLY A 92 9.15 -17.34 -1.74
N THR A 93 8.72 -18.36 -2.48
CA THR A 93 9.31 -18.73 -3.77
C THR A 93 9.08 -17.61 -4.79
N VAL A 94 10.13 -17.19 -5.48
CA VAL A 94 10.02 -16.21 -6.57
C VAL A 94 9.53 -16.92 -7.82
N SER A 95 8.25 -16.73 -8.17
CA SER A 95 7.66 -17.32 -9.37
C SER A 95 7.90 -16.49 -10.63
N ARG A 96 8.24 -15.20 -10.47
CA ARG A 96 8.61 -14.34 -11.60
C ARG A 96 9.65 -13.30 -11.19
N SER A 97 10.77 -13.28 -11.89
CA SER A 97 11.93 -12.41 -11.62
C SER A 97 12.28 -11.47 -12.77
N ASP A 98 11.61 -11.55 -13.92
CA ASP A 98 11.77 -10.52 -14.95
C ASP A 98 11.21 -9.19 -14.47
N MET A 99 11.78 -8.10 -15.00
CA MET A 99 11.48 -6.73 -14.61
C MET A 99 10.73 -6.02 -15.74
N PRO A 100 9.42 -6.24 -15.89
CA PRO A 100 8.65 -5.67 -16.99
C PRO A 100 8.59 -4.15 -16.89
N SER A 101 8.56 -3.46 -18.03
CA SER A 101 8.52 -1.99 -18.11
C SER A 101 7.27 -1.35 -17.49
N THR A 102 6.26 -2.15 -17.13
CA THR A 102 5.04 -1.70 -16.45
C THR A 102 5.24 -1.47 -14.94
N THR A 103 6.22 -2.12 -14.31
CA THR A 103 6.43 -2.05 -12.85
C THR A 103 7.10 -0.77 -12.36
N PRO A 104 8.11 -0.19 -13.06
CA PRO A 104 8.80 1.02 -12.61
C PRO A 104 7.87 2.19 -12.24
N TYR A 105 6.77 2.39 -12.97
CA TYR A 105 5.80 3.46 -12.67
C TYR A 105 5.12 3.26 -11.29
N HIS A 106 4.76 2.03 -10.92
CA HIS A 106 4.15 1.75 -9.63
C HIS A 106 5.14 1.99 -8.48
N LEU A 107 6.41 1.60 -8.66
CA LEU A 107 7.47 1.87 -7.68
C LEU A 107 7.73 3.37 -7.54
N ALA A 108 7.88 4.08 -8.67
CA ALA A 108 8.14 5.52 -8.67
C ALA A 108 7.02 6.29 -7.94
N THR A 109 5.76 6.00 -8.28
CA THR A 109 4.62 6.69 -7.65
C THR A 109 4.38 6.28 -6.20
N CYS A 110 4.74 5.06 -5.81
CA CYS A 110 4.80 4.66 -4.40
C CYS A 110 5.85 5.47 -3.63
N TYR A 111 7.09 5.54 -4.12
CA TYR A 111 8.16 6.29 -3.45
C TYR A 111 7.87 7.78 -3.34
N ILE A 112 7.27 8.39 -4.35
CA ILE A 112 6.81 9.79 -4.28
C ILE A 112 5.78 9.94 -3.15
N GLY A 113 4.76 9.08 -3.09
CA GLY A 113 3.75 9.15 -2.03
C GLY A 113 4.31 8.93 -0.62
N LEU A 114 5.30 8.04 -0.49
CA LEU A 114 6.00 7.80 0.78
C LEU A 114 6.86 9.00 1.19
N ALA A 115 7.55 9.65 0.25
CA ALA A 115 8.30 10.87 0.50
C ALA A 115 7.36 12.01 0.92
N ASP A 116 6.24 12.18 0.23
CA ASP A 116 5.24 13.19 0.59
C ASP A 116 4.66 12.96 1.99
N PHE A 117 4.46 11.71 2.39
CA PHE A 117 4.06 11.34 3.75
C PHE A 117 5.16 11.69 4.77
N ALA A 118 6.39 11.24 4.54
CA ALA A 118 7.51 11.43 5.47
C ALA A 118 7.89 12.92 5.65
N GLU A 119 7.79 13.70 4.58
CA GLU A 119 8.05 15.15 4.59
C GLU A 119 6.82 15.96 5.01
N ASN A 120 5.70 15.29 5.32
CA ASN A 120 4.42 15.91 5.65
C ASN A 120 3.99 16.98 4.63
N ARG A 121 4.26 16.72 3.34
CA ARG A 121 4.03 17.68 2.25
C ARG A 121 2.56 18.01 2.05
N PHE A 122 1.65 17.09 2.37
CA PHE A 122 0.22 17.34 2.29
C PHE A 122 -0.24 18.41 3.29
N VAL A 123 0.20 18.31 4.55
CA VAL A 123 -0.10 19.31 5.58
C VAL A 123 0.63 20.62 5.27
N THR A 124 1.84 20.56 4.73
CA THR A 124 2.61 21.75 4.36
C THR A 124 1.98 22.51 3.17
N ALA A 125 1.49 21.79 2.16
CA ALA A 125 0.85 22.37 0.98
C ALA A 125 -0.59 22.82 1.25
N PHE A 126 -1.30 22.14 2.15
CA PHE A 126 -2.67 22.45 2.56
C PHE A 126 -2.77 22.45 4.09
N PRO A 127 -2.29 23.50 4.76
CA PRO A 127 -2.35 23.58 6.20
C PRO A 127 -3.82 23.54 6.67
N PRO A 128 -4.11 22.86 7.80
CA PRO A 128 -5.45 22.90 8.37
C PRO A 128 -5.83 24.36 8.65
N PRO A 129 -7.11 24.73 8.53
CA PRO A 129 -7.55 26.07 8.86
C PRO A 129 -7.16 26.36 10.31
N VAL A 130 -6.47 27.48 10.53
CA VAL A 130 -6.16 27.96 11.88
C VAL A 130 -7.52 28.22 12.54
N PRO A 131 -7.80 27.66 13.73
CA PRO A 131 -8.99 28.02 14.48
C PRO A 131 -9.00 29.54 14.62
N GLY A 132 -10.04 30.20 14.09
CA GLY A 132 -10.14 31.65 14.13
C GLY A 132 -10.08 32.13 15.58
N GLU A 133 -9.26 33.14 15.83
CA GLU A 133 -9.50 34.02 16.96
C GLU A 133 -10.84 34.73 16.70
N GLY A 134 -11.89 34.37 17.44
CA GLY A 134 -13.18 35.05 17.42
C GLY A 134 -14.38 34.11 17.44
#